data_AF-A0A960WFQ5-F1
#
_entry.id   AF-A0A960WFQ5-F1
#
_cell.length_a   1.000
_cell.length_b   1.000
_cell.length_c   1.000
_cell.angle_alpha   90.00
_cell.angle_beta   90.00
_cell.angle_gamma   90.00
#
_symmetry.space_group_name_H-M   'P 1'
#
loop_
_entity.id
_entity.type
_entity.pdbx_description
1 polymer ?
#
loop_
_entity_poly.entity_id
_entity_poly.type
_entity_poly.pdbx_seq_one_letter_code
_entity_poly.pdbx_strand_id
1 'polypeptide(L)'
;MKTISISSLSKAVLLTSVAFLAAYCGSSIPVDEMSQAKYEISRAESVKAEKYSAQKYEDAKRSLFEAHDAVSEDDMDVAKEKAEAAIALAKEAFAESAPLLSQDTRAEADAAIKEAEAANAEEFATAEFQNAKTQYANGEQKHTAGSYVEAYQSFEMSREEAIKARNISEAQIEGMRRDIAKVDDMIAEAERYNAGSTSPAQLNNAKMKIADAKKALEEKRLKDAKMSLGEATNSAQNALASSQKTWAISKFQEAQSAVKDAEFRISALKQSLNDEEGRKAYENSQDLQETLNNAEETLTAAQDAVKSSEFALKNSQYQESYNHSEEAIRLARIIQDQTPEVQMMISSAKEELGGKTTEPSETSTVAEGWKTYKVRLIPQRRDCLWRIAQYDYIYADARKWPKIYRANKSKIKNPDLIYPGQIFDIPPKDSDATVKPVVEKEETSTTPAEKSMKEKMINRIEEETAAENKKLFDEVEDKAKSAIETLDDEGVFEDTENVR
;
A
#
# COMPACT_ATOMS: atom_id res chain seq x y z
N MET A 1 44.42 29.94 -144.45
CA MET A 1 45.87 30.04 -144.25
C MET A 1 46.14 30.29 -142.78
N LYS A 2 47.12 29.56 -142.21
CA LYS A 2 47.73 29.71 -140.87
C LYS A 2 46.86 29.27 -139.68
N THR A 3 47.04 28.05 -139.14
CA THR A 3 48.05 27.61 -138.13
C THR A 3 47.81 28.31 -136.78
N ILE A 4 47.68 27.61 -135.64
CA ILE A 4 48.75 26.86 -134.94
C ILE A 4 48.15 25.92 -133.86
N SER A 5 48.65 24.66 -133.84
CA SER A 5 49.01 23.72 -132.75
C SER A 5 48.14 23.62 -131.47
N ILE A 6 47.49 22.50 -131.13
CA ILE A 6 47.96 21.16 -130.67
C ILE A 6 48.73 21.16 -129.32
N SER A 7 48.06 20.68 -128.27
CA SER A 7 48.49 19.61 -127.33
C SER A 7 47.29 19.21 -126.44
N SER A 8 46.61 18.09 -126.76
CA SER A 8 46.80 16.71 -126.26
C SER A 8 45.78 16.33 -125.16
N LEU A 9 44.73 15.67 -125.67
CA LEU A 9 43.69 14.86 -125.02
C LEU A 9 44.20 14.01 -123.84
N SER A 10 43.52 14.09 -122.70
CA SER A 10 42.44 13.19 -122.24
C SER A 10 42.92 11.94 -121.51
N LYS A 11 42.78 11.98 -120.19
CA LYS A 11 42.25 10.86 -119.42
C LYS A 11 41.10 11.39 -118.57
N ALA A 12 39.89 11.07 -119.02
CA ALA A 12 38.67 11.27 -118.26
C ALA A 12 38.43 10.08 -117.33
N VAL A 13 37.59 10.33 -116.32
CA VAL A 13 36.81 9.39 -115.48
C VAL A 13 37.35 9.22 -114.05
N LEU A 14 36.86 10.05 -113.09
CA LEU A 14 35.93 9.68 -112.00
C LEU A 14 35.81 10.76 -110.88
N LEU A 15 34.60 10.81 -110.32
CA LEU A 15 34.21 11.24 -108.96
C LEU A 15 34.08 12.74 -108.60
N THR A 16 32.83 13.21 -108.71
CA THR A 16 32.00 13.85 -107.66
C THR A 16 32.63 14.56 -106.46
N SER A 17 32.22 15.83 -106.30
CA SER A 17 31.61 16.44 -105.09
C SER A 17 32.45 16.82 -103.86
N VAL A 18 32.07 18.00 -103.34
CA VAL A 18 32.22 18.52 -101.95
C VAL A 18 33.47 19.35 -101.66
N ALA A 19 33.27 20.67 -101.67
CA ALA A 19 34.03 21.61 -100.85
C ALA A 19 33.09 22.74 -100.38
N PHE A 20 32.14 22.38 -99.50
CA PHE A 20 31.47 23.32 -98.60
C PHE A 20 31.93 22.93 -97.19
N LEU A 21 33.13 23.37 -96.81
CA LEU A 21 33.62 23.29 -95.44
C LEU A 21 32.92 24.40 -94.64
N ALA A 22 31.70 24.12 -94.21
CA ALA A 22 31.10 24.85 -93.10
C ALA A 22 31.92 24.50 -91.85
N ALA A 23 32.38 25.53 -91.14
CA ALA A 23 32.87 25.41 -89.79
C ALA A 23 31.73 24.89 -88.90
N TYR A 24 31.63 23.57 -88.75
CA TYR A 24 30.82 22.95 -87.72
C TYR A 24 31.66 22.95 -86.43
N CYS A 25 31.73 24.12 -85.78
CA CYS A 25 32.08 24.21 -84.36
C CYS A 25 30.80 23.95 -83.55
N GLY A 26 30.31 22.71 -83.56
CA GLY A 26 29.34 22.26 -82.57
C GLY A 26 30.13 21.83 -81.35
N SER A 27 30.12 22.62 -80.28
CA SER A 27 30.64 22.21 -78.98
C SER A 27 29.91 20.93 -78.53
N SER A 28 30.63 19.98 -77.91
CA SER A 28 30.02 18.76 -77.40
C SER A 28 29.10 19.07 -76.21
N ILE A 29 27.96 18.38 -76.11
CA ILE A 29 27.03 18.50 -74.97
C ILE A 29 27.79 18.33 -73.64
N PRO A 30 27.59 19.22 -72.64
CA PRO A 30 28.30 19.20 -71.35
C PRO A 30 27.76 18.11 -70.40
N VAL A 31 27.81 16.85 -70.83
CA VAL A 31 27.23 15.71 -70.10
C VAL A 31 27.90 15.50 -68.74
N ASP A 32 29.21 15.76 -68.64
CA ASP A 32 29.97 15.58 -67.41
C ASP A 32 29.55 16.60 -66.34
N GLU A 33 29.46 17.87 -66.70
CA GLU A 33 29.03 18.95 -65.81
C GLU A 33 27.58 18.76 -65.37
N MET A 34 26.68 18.41 -66.28
CA MET A 34 25.27 18.17 -65.93
C MET A 34 25.10 16.94 -65.04
N SER A 35 25.90 15.88 -65.25
CA SER A 35 25.89 14.69 -64.40
C SER A 35 26.44 15.02 -63.00
N GLN A 36 27.50 15.81 -62.93
CA GLN A 36 28.04 16.28 -61.66
C GLN A 36 27.05 17.21 -60.92
N ALA A 37 26.34 18.09 -61.62
CA ALA A 37 25.30 18.93 -61.04
C ALA A 37 24.20 18.08 -60.37
N LYS A 38 23.71 17.03 -61.06
CA LYS A 38 22.73 16.09 -60.50
C LYS A 38 23.25 15.39 -59.24
N TYR A 39 24.50 14.94 -59.27
CA TYR A 39 25.15 14.32 -58.13
C TYR A 39 25.26 15.27 -56.93
N GLU A 40 25.70 16.51 -57.13
CA GLU A 40 25.86 17.49 -56.05
C GLU A 40 24.51 17.95 -55.48
N ILE A 41 23.48 18.10 -56.33
CA ILE A 41 22.11 18.36 -55.86
C ILE A 41 21.62 17.20 -55.00
N SER A 42 21.84 15.96 -55.43
CA SER A 42 21.47 14.77 -54.64
C SER A 42 22.22 14.70 -53.30
N ARG A 43 23.50 15.13 -53.28
CA ARG A 43 24.25 15.25 -52.03
C ARG A 43 23.66 16.32 -51.11
N ALA A 44 23.32 17.50 -51.65
CA ALA A 44 22.68 18.55 -50.88
C ALA A 44 21.33 18.08 -50.30
N GLU A 45 20.54 17.36 -51.08
CA GLU A 45 19.30 16.72 -50.62
C GLU A 45 19.55 15.74 -49.46
N SER A 46 20.61 14.92 -49.53
CA SER A 46 20.93 13.97 -48.47
C SER A 46 21.20 14.60 -47.11
N VAL A 47 21.53 15.90 -47.08
CA VAL A 47 21.73 16.70 -45.85
C VAL A 47 20.56 17.65 -45.56
N LYS A 48 19.38 17.38 -46.13
CA LYS A 48 18.16 18.17 -45.98
C LYS A 48 18.35 19.64 -46.35
N ALA A 49 19.04 19.90 -47.47
CA ALA A 49 19.29 21.27 -47.91
C ALA A 49 18.01 22.07 -48.17
N GLU A 50 16.89 21.41 -48.47
CA GLU A 50 15.58 22.05 -48.53
C GLU A 50 15.13 22.68 -47.21
N LYS A 51 15.61 22.19 -46.06
CA LYS A 51 15.35 22.76 -44.73
C LYS A 51 16.36 23.84 -44.37
N TYR A 52 17.66 23.58 -44.58
CA TYR A 52 18.73 24.39 -44.00
C TYR A 52 19.36 25.40 -44.98
N SER A 53 19.28 25.17 -46.30
CA SER A 53 19.79 26.07 -47.34
C SER A 53 18.83 26.11 -48.54
N ALA A 54 17.54 26.32 -48.25
CA ALA A 54 16.45 26.16 -49.21
C ALA A 54 16.66 26.97 -50.50
N GLN A 55 17.05 28.25 -50.37
CA GLN A 55 17.22 29.13 -51.51
C GLN A 55 18.31 28.62 -52.47
N LYS A 56 19.49 28.27 -51.95
CA LYS A 56 20.60 27.78 -52.77
C LYS A 56 20.29 26.42 -53.39
N TYR A 57 19.59 25.57 -52.64
CA TYR A 57 19.14 24.27 -53.14
C TYR A 57 18.14 24.42 -54.30
N GLU A 58 17.15 25.31 -54.18
CA GLU A 58 16.21 25.61 -55.27
C GLU A 58 16.89 26.28 -56.47
N ASP A 59 17.79 27.23 -56.22
CA ASP A 59 18.54 27.91 -57.29
C ASP A 59 19.48 26.94 -58.04
N ALA A 60 20.05 25.95 -57.36
CA ALA A 60 20.83 24.88 -57.98
C ALA A 60 19.97 24.03 -58.92
N LYS A 61 18.78 23.61 -58.46
CA LYS A 61 17.82 22.85 -59.28
C LYS A 61 17.34 23.66 -60.49
N ARG A 62 17.03 24.94 -60.29
CA ARG A 62 16.66 25.86 -61.38
C ARG A 62 17.79 26.01 -62.39
N SER A 63 19.03 26.19 -61.93
CA SER A 63 20.19 26.33 -62.83
C SER A 63 20.43 25.06 -63.65
N LEU A 64 20.24 23.86 -63.07
CA LEU A 64 20.32 22.61 -63.82
C LEU A 64 19.18 22.47 -64.85
N PHE A 65 17.98 22.94 -64.51
CA PHE A 65 16.86 22.98 -65.45
C PHE A 65 17.16 23.93 -66.62
N GLU A 66 17.65 25.15 -66.34
CA GLU A 66 18.11 26.10 -67.37
C GLU A 66 19.23 25.52 -68.24
N ALA A 67 20.11 24.70 -67.69
CA ALA A 67 21.12 23.98 -68.47
C ALA A 67 20.50 22.98 -69.46
N HIS A 68 19.46 22.25 -69.03
CA HIS A 68 18.72 21.35 -69.91
C HIS A 68 17.98 22.09 -71.03
N ASP A 69 17.39 23.25 -70.73
CA ASP A 69 16.74 24.11 -71.72
C ASP A 69 17.75 24.61 -72.76
N ALA A 70 18.91 25.11 -72.33
CA ALA A 70 19.97 25.57 -73.24
C ALA A 70 20.51 24.46 -74.17
N VAL A 71 20.61 23.21 -73.69
CA VAL A 71 20.93 22.07 -74.57
C VAL A 71 19.86 21.88 -75.66
N SER A 72 18.58 22.08 -75.32
CA SER A 72 17.48 21.96 -76.29
C SER A 72 17.47 23.08 -77.34
N GLU A 73 18.07 24.22 -77.00
CA GLU A 73 18.24 25.39 -77.85
C GLU A 73 19.55 25.37 -78.67
N ASP A 74 20.34 24.29 -78.57
CA ASP A 74 21.67 24.14 -79.19
C ASP A 74 22.73 25.14 -78.69
N ASP A 75 22.56 25.70 -77.48
CA ASP A 75 23.50 26.62 -76.82
C ASP A 75 24.33 25.89 -75.74
N MET A 76 25.43 25.26 -76.18
CA MET A 76 26.26 24.43 -75.30
C MET A 76 27.12 25.23 -74.32
N ASP A 77 27.45 26.48 -74.64
CA ASP A 77 28.25 27.34 -73.76
C ASP A 77 27.40 27.79 -72.57
N VAL A 78 26.15 28.23 -72.82
CA VAL A 78 25.19 28.54 -71.76
C VAL A 78 24.82 27.29 -70.98
N ALA A 79 24.60 26.15 -71.64
CA ALA A 79 24.31 24.89 -70.94
C ALA A 79 25.42 24.51 -69.95
N LYS A 80 26.69 24.67 -70.35
CA LYS A 80 27.84 24.42 -69.49
C LYS A 80 27.90 25.40 -68.32
N GLU A 81 27.76 26.70 -68.59
CA GLU A 81 27.76 27.74 -67.55
C GLU A 81 26.69 27.47 -66.49
N LYS A 82 25.47 27.12 -66.92
CA LYS A 82 24.35 26.82 -66.03
C LYS A 82 24.56 25.54 -65.23
N ALA A 83 25.17 24.51 -65.82
CA ALA A 83 25.54 23.30 -65.10
C ALA A 83 26.61 23.57 -64.03
N GLU A 84 27.62 24.39 -64.33
CA GLU A 84 28.65 24.81 -63.36
C GLU A 84 28.05 25.65 -62.22
N ALA A 85 27.12 26.56 -62.52
CA ALA A 85 26.38 27.32 -61.52
C ALA A 85 25.56 26.40 -60.59
N ALA A 86 24.89 25.40 -61.15
CA ALA A 86 24.15 24.40 -60.38
C ALA A 86 25.06 23.61 -59.43
N ILE A 87 26.25 23.19 -59.90
CA ILE A 87 27.28 22.52 -59.06
C ILE A 87 27.70 23.41 -57.90
N ALA A 88 28.01 24.68 -58.16
CA ALA A 88 28.49 25.62 -57.14
C ALA A 88 27.42 25.84 -56.05
N LEU A 89 26.19 26.16 -56.46
CA LEU A 89 25.07 26.37 -55.56
C LEU A 89 24.75 25.12 -54.73
N ALA A 90 24.77 23.93 -55.33
CA ALA A 90 24.52 22.68 -54.62
C ALA A 90 25.62 22.37 -53.57
N LYS A 91 26.89 22.63 -53.89
CA LYS A 91 28.00 22.47 -52.94
C LYS A 91 27.90 23.44 -51.77
N GLU A 92 27.53 24.69 -52.02
CA GLU A 92 27.27 25.67 -50.96
C GLU A 92 26.10 25.25 -50.08
N ALA A 93 24.98 24.84 -50.70
CA ALA A 93 23.81 24.35 -49.99
C ALA A 93 24.16 23.14 -49.10
N PHE A 94 24.96 22.20 -49.61
CA PHE A 94 25.48 21.08 -48.83
C PHE A 94 26.35 21.55 -47.64
N ALA A 95 27.29 22.45 -47.89
CA ALA A 95 28.24 22.94 -46.88
C ALA A 95 27.53 23.70 -45.73
N GLU A 96 26.46 24.44 -46.03
CA GLU A 96 25.61 25.08 -45.02
C GLU A 96 24.75 24.08 -44.24
N SER A 97 24.22 23.07 -44.94
CA SER A 97 23.19 22.18 -44.38
C SER A 97 23.77 21.04 -43.54
N ALA A 98 24.89 20.45 -43.96
CA ALA A 98 25.50 19.31 -43.28
C ALA A 98 25.80 19.55 -41.78
N PRO A 99 26.46 20.65 -41.35
CA PRO A 99 26.70 20.91 -39.94
C PRO A 99 25.41 21.11 -39.13
N LEU A 100 24.42 21.79 -39.71
CA LEU A 100 23.12 22.05 -39.08
C LEU A 100 22.32 20.76 -38.90
N LEU A 101 22.27 19.89 -39.92
CA LEU A 101 21.66 18.58 -39.80
C LEU A 101 22.31 17.74 -38.70
N SER A 102 23.65 17.70 -38.66
CA SER A 102 24.39 16.99 -37.63
C SER A 102 24.08 17.54 -36.23
N GLN A 103 24.00 18.86 -36.08
CA GLN A 103 23.69 19.53 -34.81
C GLN A 103 22.25 19.28 -34.33
N ASP A 104 21.25 19.39 -35.22
CA ASP A 104 19.85 19.10 -34.88
C ASP A 104 19.71 17.64 -34.43
N THR A 105 20.32 16.71 -35.17
CA THR A 105 20.25 15.29 -34.87
C THR A 105 20.97 14.91 -33.58
N ARG A 106 22.10 15.59 -33.28
CA ARG A 106 22.77 15.48 -31.99
C ARG A 106 21.82 15.85 -30.84
N ALA A 107 21.09 16.96 -30.96
CA ALA A 107 20.14 17.39 -29.94
C ALA A 107 19.00 16.39 -29.75
N GLU A 108 18.49 15.80 -30.84
CA GLU A 108 17.47 14.75 -30.78
C GLU A 108 18.00 13.46 -30.11
N ALA A 109 19.23 13.05 -30.42
CA ALA A 109 19.88 11.89 -29.79
C ALA A 109 20.11 12.12 -28.29
N ASP A 110 20.59 13.31 -27.89
CA ASP A 110 20.76 13.69 -26.48
C ASP A 110 19.42 13.66 -25.73
N ALA A 111 18.35 14.18 -26.33
CA ALA A 111 17.01 14.12 -25.76
C ALA A 111 16.53 12.67 -25.59
N ALA A 112 16.70 11.82 -26.60
CA ALA A 112 16.33 10.41 -26.53
C ALA A 112 17.11 9.64 -25.45
N ILE A 113 18.41 9.93 -25.28
CA ILE A 113 19.23 9.35 -24.21
C ILE A 113 18.71 9.77 -22.84
N LYS A 114 18.37 11.05 -22.64
CA LYS A 114 17.79 11.55 -21.37
C LYS A 114 16.46 10.89 -21.03
N GLU A 115 15.61 10.67 -22.03
CA GLU A 115 14.35 9.93 -21.84
C GLU A 115 14.61 8.46 -21.46
N ALA A 116 15.58 7.81 -22.10
CA ALA A 116 15.99 6.45 -21.73
C ALA A 116 16.57 6.37 -20.31
N GLU A 117 17.36 7.37 -19.90
CA GLU A 117 17.88 7.50 -18.53
C GLU A 117 16.75 7.68 -17.51
N ALA A 118 15.79 8.56 -17.78
CA ALA A 118 14.62 8.75 -16.93
C ALA A 118 13.80 7.46 -16.80
N ALA A 119 13.72 6.67 -17.88
CA ALA A 119 13.11 5.34 -17.90
C ALA A 119 13.97 4.26 -17.23
N ASN A 120 15.12 4.60 -16.63
CA ASN A 120 16.04 3.66 -15.97
C ASN A 120 16.61 2.59 -16.91
N ALA A 121 16.87 2.94 -18.17
CA ALA A 121 17.39 2.02 -19.18
C ALA A 121 18.79 1.46 -18.87
N GLU A 122 19.57 2.16 -18.03
CA GLU A 122 20.84 1.64 -17.51
C GLU A 122 20.70 0.30 -16.78
N GLU A 123 19.53 0.06 -16.15
CA GLU A 123 19.23 -1.17 -15.44
C GLU A 123 18.38 -2.14 -16.28
N PHE A 124 17.36 -1.64 -16.98
CA PHE A 124 16.39 -2.51 -17.66
C PHE A 124 16.72 -2.84 -19.12
N ALA A 125 17.59 -2.07 -19.76
CA ALA A 125 17.94 -2.18 -21.17
C ALA A 125 19.42 -1.84 -21.40
N THR A 126 20.29 -2.42 -20.57
CA THR A 126 21.71 -2.04 -20.48
C THR A 126 22.42 -2.13 -21.83
N ALA A 127 22.15 -3.14 -22.64
CA ALA A 127 22.83 -3.35 -23.93
C ALA A 127 22.50 -2.21 -24.93
N GLU A 128 21.22 -1.96 -25.16
CA GLU A 128 20.73 -0.91 -26.06
C GLU A 128 21.18 0.47 -25.57
N PHE A 129 21.12 0.69 -24.26
CA PHE A 129 21.51 1.97 -23.67
C PHE A 129 23.02 2.25 -23.80
N GLN A 130 23.87 1.24 -23.63
CA GLN A 130 25.31 1.38 -23.87
C GLN A 130 25.64 1.57 -25.35
N ASN A 131 24.92 0.91 -26.25
CA ASN A 131 25.04 1.13 -27.68
C ASN A 131 24.68 2.57 -28.07
N ALA A 132 23.59 3.10 -27.50
CA ALA A 132 23.19 4.49 -27.70
C ALA A 132 24.29 5.48 -27.29
N LYS A 133 24.87 5.31 -26.09
CA LYS A 133 25.97 6.14 -25.58
C LYS A 133 27.23 6.04 -26.45
N THR A 134 27.56 4.84 -26.91
CA THR A 134 28.71 4.61 -27.80
C THR A 134 28.53 5.31 -29.14
N GLN A 135 27.36 5.20 -29.76
CA GLN A 135 27.08 5.87 -31.03
C GLN A 135 27.03 7.40 -30.89
N TYR A 136 26.55 7.91 -29.75
CA TYR A 136 26.61 9.34 -29.46
C TYR A 136 28.05 9.85 -29.41
N ALA A 137 28.94 9.16 -28.69
CA ALA A 137 30.36 9.51 -28.62
C ALA A 137 31.05 9.45 -30.00
N ASN A 138 30.73 8.44 -30.82
CA ASN A 138 31.21 8.36 -32.20
C ASN A 138 30.72 9.56 -33.03
N GLY A 139 29.47 9.97 -32.84
CA GLY A 139 28.89 11.15 -33.48
C GLY A 139 29.63 12.44 -33.10
N GLU A 140 29.91 12.64 -31.81
CA GLU A 140 30.68 13.79 -31.31
C GLU A 140 32.08 13.87 -31.91
N GLN A 141 32.78 12.73 -31.99
CA GLN A 141 34.10 12.66 -32.60
C GLN A 141 34.06 13.08 -34.06
N LYS A 142 33.13 12.54 -34.85
CA LYS A 142 32.97 12.84 -36.27
C LYS A 142 32.52 14.28 -36.52
N HIS A 143 31.63 14.81 -35.68
CA HIS A 143 31.17 16.19 -35.76
C HIS A 143 32.33 17.16 -35.54
N THR A 144 33.16 16.90 -34.51
CA THR A 144 34.35 17.70 -34.21
C THR A 144 35.39 17.62 -35.32
N ALA A 145 35.49 16.47 -36.00
CA ALA A 145 36.37 16.29 -37.16
C ALA A 145 35.85 16.95 -38.45
N GLY A 146 34.63 17.53 -38.45
CA GLY A 146 33.99 18.09 -39.65
C GLY A 146 33.34 17.07 -40.57
N SER A 147 33.34 15.78 -40.20
CA SER A 147 32.66 14.70 -40.92
C SER A 147 31.16 14.68 -40.60
N TYR A 148 30.45 15.75 -40.98
CA TYR A 148 29.07 15.98 -40.53
C TYR A 148 28.06 14.92 -40.99
N VAL A 149 28.22 14.34 -42.18
CA VAL A 149 27.32 13.27 -42.67
C VAL A 149 27.50 11.98 -41.86
N GLU A 150 28.74 11.61 -41.56
CA GLU A 150 29.02 10.42 -40.74
C GLU A 150 28.60 10.65 -39.28
N ALA A 151 28.74 11.90 -38.79
CA ALA A 151 28.29 12.29 -37.47
C ALA A 151 26.77 12.19 -37.35
N TYR A 152 26.05 12.73 -38.33
CA TYR A 152 24.60 12.58 -38.47
C TYR A 152 24.17 11.11 -38.37
N GLN A 153 24.78 10.22 -39.15
CA GLN A 153 24.47 8.78 -39.12
C GLN A 153 24.71 8.16 -37.72
N SER A 154 25.79 8.54 -37.05
CA SER A 154 26.07 8.08 -35.69
C SER A 154 25.05 8.60 -34.67
N PHE A 155 24.63 9.87 -34.76
CA PHE A 155 23.58 10.40 -33.89
C PHE A 155 22.21 9.77 -34.17
N GLU A 156 21.85 9.50 -35.42
CA GLU A 156 20.63 8.75 -35.77
C GLU A 156 20.62 7.36 -35.12
N MET A 157 21.71 6.59 -35.27
CA MET A 157 21.82 5.28 -34.63
C MET A 157 21.73 5.38 -33.10
N SER A 158 22.36 6.40 -32.51
CA SER A 158 22.27 6.68 -31.07
C SER A 158 20.83 6.93 -30.63
N ARG A 159 20.10 7.78 -31.36
CA ARG A 159 18.68 8.10 -31.11
C ARG A 159 17.82 6.83 -31.18
N GLU A 160 18.00 6.01 -32.21
CA GLU A 160 17.25 4.76 -32.38
C GLU A 160 17.49 3.77 -31.23
N GLU A 161 18.75 3.55 -30.86
CA GLU A 161 19.10 2.67 -29.73
C GLU A 161 18.57 3.21 -28.40
N ALA A 162 18.61 4.52 -28.18
CA ALA A 162 18.04 5.14 -26.99
C ALA A 162 16.51 4.94 -26.91
N ILE A 163 15.79 5.10 -28.03
CA ILE A 163 14.35 4.85 -28.11
C ILE A 163 14.03 3.37 -27.84
N LYS A 164 14.82 2.44 -28.38
CA LYS A 164 14.66 1.00 -28.09
C LYS A 164 14.85 0.72 -26.60
N ALA A 165 15.91 1.26 -26.01
CA ALA A 165 16.23 1.09 -24.59
C ALA A 165 15.11 1.64 -23.69
N ARG A 166 14.58 2.83 -24.02
CA ARG A 166 13.41 3.42 -23.34
C ARG A 166 12.19 2.51 -23.42
N ASN A 167 11.84 2.02 -24.61
CA ASN A 167 10.66 1.18 -24.81
C ASN A 167 10.76 -0.17 -24.05
N ILE A 168 11.95 -0.79 -24.02
CA ILE A 168 12.20 -2.01 -23.21
C ILE A 168 11.99 -1.71 -21.72
N SER A 169 12.48 -0.57 -21.25
CA SER A 169 12.35 -0.16 -19.86
C SER A 169 10.90 0.15 -19.47
N GLU A 170 10.15 0.81 -20.35
CA GLU A 170 8.72 1.09 -20.18
C GLU A 170 7.86 -0.18 -20.04
N ALA A 171 8.31 -1.33 -20.56
CA ALA A 171 7.63 -2.60 -20.33
C ALA A 171 7.57 -3.01 -18.85
N GLN A 172 8.42 -2.44 -17.98
CA GLN A 172 8.43 -2.70 -16.54
C GLN A 172 7.33 -1.97 -15.76
N ILE A 173 6.62 -1.03 -16.38
CA ILE A 173 5.61 -0.17 -15.72
C ILE A 173 4.54 -1.02 -14.99
N GLU A 174 4.02 -2.08 -15.62
CA GLU A 174 3.00 -2.92 -14.99
C GLU A 174 3.53 -3.69 -13.77
N GLY A 175 4.83 -4.01 -13.75
CA GLY A 175 5.50 -4.56 -12.57
C GLY A 175 5.49 -3.57 -11.41
N MET A 176 5.95 -2.34 -11.68
CA MET A 176 5.98 -1.28 -10.67
C MET A 176 4.59 -0.92 -10.14
N ARG A 177 3.55 -0.95 -10.99
CA ARG A 177 2.16 -0.73 -10.53
C ARG A 177 1.72 -1.75 -9.50
N ARG A 178 2.08 -3.03 -9.68
CA ARG A 178 1.76 -4.08 -8.71
C ARG A 178 2.51 -3.86 -7.40
N ASP A 179 3.76 -3.44 -7.46
CA ASP A 179 4.55 -3.19 -6.25
C ASP A 179 4.05 -1.94 -5.50
N ILE A 180 3.63 -0.90 -6.21
CA ILE A 180 2.94 0.26 -5.62
C ILE A 180 1.67 -0.19 -4.88
N ALA A 181 0.85 -1.04 -5.49
CA ALA A 181 -0.37 -1.54 -4.86
C ALA A 181 -0.08 -2.33 -3.57
N LYS A 182 0.98 -3.15 -3.54
CA LYS A 182 1.41 -3.84 -2.32
C LYS A 182 1.78 -2.84 -1.22
N VAL A 183 2.49 -1.76 -1.55
CA VAL A 183 2.86 -0.73 -0.57
C VAL A 183 1.63 0.03 -0.07
N ASP A 184 0.67 0.33 -0.94
CA ASP A 184 -0.62 0.90 -0.53
C ASP A 184 -1.35 -0.02 0.46
N ASP A 185 -1.39 -1.33 0.19
CA ASP A 185 -1.99 -2.32 1.09
C ASP A 185 -1.27 -2.35 2.45
N MET A 186 0.07 -2.29 2.46
CA MET A 186 0.86 -2.23 3.70
C MET A 186 0.62 -0.94 4.49
N ILE A 187 0.49 0.20 3.82
CA ILE A 187 0.14 1.48 4.45
C ILE A 187 -1.25 1.38 5.10
N ALA A 188 -2.24 0.86 4.36
CA ALA A 188 -3.59 0.67 4.88
C ALA A 188 -3.63 -0.30 6.06
N GLU A 189 -2.81 -1.35 6.04
CA GLU A 189 -2.66 -2.27 7.14
C GLU A 189 -2.06 -1.57 8.37
N ALA A 190 -0.97 -0.81 8.20
CA ALA A 190 -0.36 -0.05 9.31
C ALA A 190 -1.36 0.93 9.95
N GLU A 191 -2.22 1.58 9.15
CA GLU A 191 -3.29 2.43 9.67
C GLU A 191 -4.32 1.69 10.51
N ARG A 192 -4.66 0.44 10.15
CA ARG A 192 -5.56 -0.41 10.97
C ARG A 192 -4.95 -0.71 12.33
N TYR A 193 -3.64 -0.86 12.40
CA TYR A 193 -2.88 -0.97 13.65
C TYR A 193 -2.61 0.38 14.34
N ASN A 194 -3.32 1.45 13.94
CA ASN A 194 -3.21 2.81 14.49
C ASN A 194 -1.81 3.43 14.39
N ALA A 195 -1.08 3.14 13.30
CA ALA A 195 0.22 3.76 13.00
C ALA A 195 0.17 5.30 12.99
N GLY A 196 -1.00 5.91 12.77
CA GLY A 196 -1.16 7.37 12.86
C GLY A 196 -0.83 7.95 14.23
N SER A 197 -0.96 7.16 15.30
CA SER A 197 -0.58 7.57 16.66
C SER A 197 0.78 7.02 17.08
N THR A 198 1.12 5.79 16.67
CA THR A 198 2.32 5.09 17.15
C THR A 198 3.55 5.32 16.28
N SER A 199 3.38 5.60 14.99
CA SER A 199 4.46 5.77 14.01
C SER A 199 4.13 6.82 12.94
N PRO A 200 3.74 8.05 13.33
CA PRO A 200 3.22 9.05 12.40
C PRO A 200 4.25 9.50 11.37
N ALA A 201 5.53 9.60 11.75
CA ALA A 201 6.59 10.04 10.84
C ALA A 201 6.79 9.04 9.68
N GLN A 202 6.89 7.76 10.00
CA GLN A 202 7.07 6.68 9.03
C GLN A 202 5.84 6.54 8.13
N LEU A 203 4.63 6.60 8.72
CA LEU A 203 3.38 6.53 7.96
C LEU A 203 3.26 7.71 6.97
N ASN A 204 3.55 8.92 7.42
CA ASN A 204 3.48 10.11 6.56
C ASN A 204 4.53 10.06 5.45
N ASN A 205 5.76 9.62 5.75
CA ASN A 205 6.79 9.46 4.74
C ASN A 205 6.40 8.40 3.70
N ALA A 206 5.86 7.26 4.13
CA ALA A 206 5.38 6.21 3.23
C ALA A 206 4.32 6.74 2.26
N LYS A 207 3.32 7.47 2.78
CA LYS A 207 2.25 8.09 1.98
C LYS A 207 2.76 9.13 0.99
N MET A 208 3.69 9.98 1.42
CA MET A 208 4.30 10.98 0.55
C MET A 208 5.08 10.30 -0.59
N LYS A 209 5.94 9.35 -0.24
CA LYS A 209 6.81 8.69 -1.21
C LYS A 209 6.08 7.76 -2.16
N ILE A 210 4.99 7.13 -1.72
CA ILE A 210 4.16 6.34 -2.64
C ILE A 210 3.39 7.24 -3.62
N ALA A 211 3.01 8.46 -3.20
CA ALA A 211 2.44 9.45 -4.11
C ALA A 211 3.47 9.97 -5.12
N ASP A 212 4.70 10.23 -4.68
CA ASP A 212 5.82 10.59 -5.56
C ASP A 212 6.12 9.48 -6.58
N ALA A 213 6.12 8.22 -6.14
CA ALA A 213 6.31 7.06 -7.00
C ALA A 213 5.22 6.95 -8.08
N LYS A 214 3.94 7.13 -7.69
CA LYS A 214 2.80 7.13 -8.63
C LYS A 214 2.94 8.24 -9.67
N LYS A 215 3.25 9.47 -9.24
CA LYS A 215 3.45 10.61 -10.15
C LYS A 215 4.62 10.37 -11.11
N ALA A 216 5.76 9.90 -10.61
CA ALA A 216 6.91 9.61 -11.45
C ALA A 216 6.59 8.50 -12.48
N LEU A 217 5.79 7.51 -12.10
CA LEU A 217 5.36 6.44 -13.00
C LEU A 217 4.42 6.93 -14.11
N GLU A 218 3.48 7.84 -13.79
CA GLU A 218 2.61 8.50 -14.77
C GLU A 218 3.42 9.33 -15.78
N GLU A 219 4.48 9.98 -15.31
CA GLU A 219 5.42 10.77 -16.11
C GLU A 219 6.51 9.91 -16.77
N LYS A 220 6.44 8.57 -16.66
CA LYS A 220 7.41 7.60 -17.19
C LYS A 220 8.86 7.78 -16.69
N ARG A 221 9.05 8.48 -15.58
CA ARG A 221 10.34 8.63 -14.89
C ARG A 221 10.59 7.42 -13.99
N LEU A 222 10.80 6.25 -14.59
CA LEU A 222 10.91 4.98 -13.88
C LEU A 222 12.04 4.93 -12.85
N LYS A 223 13.14 5.66 -13.08
CA LYS A 223 14.24 5.77 -12.12
C LYS A 223 13.78 6.45 -10.83
N ASP A 224 13.07 7.57 -10.96
CA ASP A 224 12.51 8.31 -9.83
C ASP A 224 11.38 7.53 -9.14
N ALA A 225 10.55 6.84 -9.94
CA ALA A 225 9.48 5.98 -9.44
C ALA A 225 10.05 4.84 -8.58
N LYS A 226 11.11 4.16 -9.06
CA LYS A 226 11.77 3.08 -8.34
C LYS A 226 12.38 3.56 -7.03
N MET A 227 13.09 4.69 -7.05
CA MET A 227 13.70 5.29 -5.85
C MET A 227 12.62 5.64 -4.81
N SER A 228 11.57 6.33 -5.23
CA SER A 228 10.46 6.71 -4.33
C SER A 228 9.70 5.49 -3.81
N LEU A 229 9.50 4.46 -4.64
CA LEU A 229 8.87 3.21 -4.24
C LEU A 229 9.71 2.47 -3.19
N GLY A 230 11.04 2.44 -3.33
CA GLY A 230 11.95 1.86 -2.32
C GLY A 230 11.85 2.57 -0.97
N GLU A 231 11.87 3.90 -0.97
CA GLU A 231 11.69 4.69 0.24
C GLU A 231 10.31 4.50 0.89
N ALA A 232 9.25 4.44 0.06
CA ALA A 232 7.90 4.18 0.52
C ALA A 232 7.78 2.79 1.16
N THR A 233 8.38 1.77 0.53
CA THR A 233 8.40 0.38 1.03
C THR A 233 9.04 0.31 2.41
N ASN A 234 10.25 0.85 2.56
CA ASN A 234 10.97 0.84 3.84
C ASN A 234 10.18 1.58 4.93
N SER A 235 9.60 2.72 4.58
CA SER A 235 8.79 3.53 5.52
C SER A 235 7.51 2.81 5.93
N ALA A 236 6.82 2.15 4.99
CA ALA A 236 5.61 1.39 5.25
C ALA A 236 5.89 0.16 6.13
N GLN A 237 6.98 -0.58 5.85
CA GLN A 237 7.43 -1.71 6.67
C GLN A 237 7.71 -1.29 8.11
N ASN A 238 8.46 -0.19 8.30
CA ASN A 238 8.79 0.30 9.62
C ASN A 238 7.55 0.78 10.39
N ALA A 239 6.62 1.46 9.71
CA ALA A 239 5.35 1.89 10.29
C ALA A 239 4.49 0.69 10.72
N LEU A 240 4.39 -0.34 9.86
CA LEU A 240 3.63 -1.54 10.12
C LEU A 240 4.21 -2.34 11.30
N ALA A 241 5.52 -2.64 11.27
CA ALA A 241 6.18 -3.40 12.33
C ALA A 241 6.06 -2.70 13.69
N SER A 242 6.28 -1.38 13.72
CA SER A 242 6.19 -0.60 14.96
C SER A 242 4.75 -0.54 15.49
N SER A 243 3.76 -0.31 14.62
CA SER A 243 2.35 -0.26 15.02
C SER A 243 1.82 -1.62 15.49
N GLN A 244 2.16 -2.71 14.80
CA GLN A 244 1.84 -4.08 15.23
C GLN A 244 2.43 -4.40 16.60
N LYS A 245 3.71 -4.06 16.83
CA LYS A 245 4.36 -4.23 18.14
C LYS A 245 3.60 -3.48 19.24
N THR A 246 3.34 -2.19 19.06
CA THR A 246 2.64 -1.38 20.07
C THR A 246 1.23 -1.88 20.32
N TRP A 247 0.52 -2.28 19.27
CA TRP A 247 -0.83 -2.82 19.39
C TRP A 247 -0.87 -4.14 20.16
N ALA A 248 0.04 -5.07 19.84
CA ALA A 248 0.16 -6.34 20.56
C ALA A 248 0.49 -6.13 22.04
N ILE A 249 1.40 -5.21 22.37
CA ILE A 249 1.73 -4.85 23.75
C ILE A 249 0.50 -4.29 24.48
N SER A 250 -0.21 -3.34 23.87
CA SER A 250 -1.42 -2.77 24.46
C SER A 250 -2.48 -3.83 24.75
N LYS A 251 -2.65 -4.78 23.83
CA LYS A 251 -3.62 -5.86 23.97
C LYS A 251 -3.22 -6.89 25.02
N PHE A 252 -1.93 -7.19 25.11
CA PHE A 252 -1.39 -8.03 26.18
C PHE A 252 -1.60 -7.41 27.56
N GLN A 253 -1.44 -6.09 27.71
CA GLN A 253 -1.71 -5.38 28.97
C GLN A 253 -3.20 -5.42 29.36
N GLU A 254 -4.10 -5.27 28.39
CA GLU A 254 -5.54 -5.43 28.58
C GLU A 254 -5.86 -6.86 29.05
N ALA A 255 -5.25 -7.87 28.42
CA ALA A 255 -5.41 -9.28 28.80
C ALA A 255 -4.93 -9.56 30.23
N GLN A 256 -3.76 -9.07 30.62
CA GLN A 256 -3.26 -9.23 32.00
C GLN A 256 -4.24 -8.64 33.02
N SER A 257 -4.77 -7.45 32.74
CA SER A 257 -5.69 -6.75 33.63
C SER A 257 -7.03 -7.49 33.73
N ALA A 258 -7.56 -7.99 32.61
CA ALA A 258 -8.79 -8.80 32.58
C ALA A 258 -8.63 -10.11 33.37
N VAL A 259 -7.51 -10.82 33.18
CA VAL A 259 -7.24 -12.08 33.89
C VAL A 259 -7.02 -11.85 35.38
N LYS A 260 -6.35 -10.75 35.78
CA LYS A 260 -6.17 -10.37 37.18
C LYS A 260 -7.50 -10.04 37.87
N ASP A 261 -8.43 -9.36 37.19
CA ASP A 261 -9.80 -9.15 37.71
C ASP A 261 -10.56 -10.48 37.84
N ALA A 262 -10.45 -11.37 36.86
CA ALA A 262 -11.06 -12.70 36.92
C ALA A 262 -10.50 -13.54 38.09
N GLU A 263 -9.19 -13.54 38.31
CA GLU A 263 -8.53 -14.19 39.44
C GLU A 263 -9.02 -13.63 40.78
N PHE A 264 -9.14 -12.31 40.88
CA PHE A 264 -9.69 -11.66 42.08
C PHE A 264 -11.13 -12.10 42.36
N ARG A 265 -11.99 -12.20 41.33
CA ARG A 265 -13.37 -12.67 41.45
C ARG A 265 -13.45 -14.11 41.95
N ILE A 266 -12.70 -15.02 41.33
CA ILE A 266 -12.66 -16.43 41.76
C ILE A 266 -12.14 -16.55 43.19
N SER A 267 -11.10 -15.80 43.54
CA SER A 267 -10.55 -15.76 44.90
C SER A 267 -11.58 -15.27 45.93
N ALA A 268 -12.37 -14.24 45.59
CA ALA A 268 -13.44 -13.75 46.43
C ALA A 268 -14.58 -14.78 46.61
N LEU A 269 -14.94 -15.51 45.54
CA LEU A 269 -15.91 -16.62 45.62
C LEU A 269 -15.39 -17.72 46.56
N LYS A 270 -14.14 -18.17 46.40
CA LYS A 270 -13.50 -19.13 47.29
C LYS A 270 -13.47 -18.64 48.73
N GLN A 271 -13.14 -17.37 48.95
CA GLN A 271 -13.13 -16.79 50.29
C GLN A 271 -14.52 -16.84 50.95
N SER A 272 -15.60 -16.63 50.18
CA SER A 272 -16.97 -16.73 50.69
C SER A 272 -17.36 -18.16 51.10
N LEU A 273 -16.58 -19.16 50.71
CA LEU A 273 -16.76 -20.58 51.06
C LEU A 273 -15.87 -21.04 52.24
N ASN A 274 -15.03 -20.18 52.81
CA ASN A 274 -14.07 -20.58 53.86
C ASN A 274 -14.72 -20.80 55.24
N ASP A 275 -15.88 -20.18 55.49
CA ASP A 275 -16.65 -20.38 56.72
C ASP A 275 -17.28 -21.79 56.75
N GLU A 276 -17.61 -22.27 57.96
CA GLU A 276 -18.18 -23.62 58.15
C GLU A 276 -19.47 -23.84 57.35
N GLU A 277 -20.30 -22.80 57.27
CA GLU A 277 -21.55 -22.82 56.51
C GLU A 277 -21.29 -22.87 55.00
N GLY A 278 -20.31 -22.11 54.50
CA GLY A 278 -19.88 -22.13 53.10
C GLY A 278 -19.25 -23.44 52.68
N ARG A 279 -18.40 -24.04 53.53
CA ARG A 279 -17.82 -25.37 53.25
C ARG A 279 -18.91 -26.43 53.09
N LYS A 280 -19.88 -26.46 54.01
CA LYS A 280 -21.05 -27.35 53.89
C LYS A 280 -21.91 -27.04 52.67
N ALA A 281 -22.06 -25.77 52.32
CA ALA A 281 -22.88 -25.34 51.18
C ALA A 281 -22.27 -25.85 49.88
N TYR A 282 -20.95 -25.73 49.78
CA TYR A 282 -20.17 -26.28 48.69
C TYR A 282 -20.26 -27.81 48.63
N GLU A 283 -20.00 -28.51 49.74
CA GLU A 283 -20.02 -29.98 49.81
C GLU A 283 -21.39 -30.60 49.43
N ASN A 284 -22.50 -29.93 49.79
CA ASN A 284 -23.84 -30.45 49.57
C ASN A 284 -24.49 -30.02 48.24
N SER A 285 -23.84 -29.15 47.45
CA SER A 285 -24.38 -28.65 46.19
C SER A 285 -23.49 -29.06 45.01
N GLN A 286 -23.89 -30.12 44.30
CA GLN A 286 -23.18 -30.59 43.12
C GLN A 286 -23.11 -29.52 42.01
N ASP A 287 -24.22 -28.79 41.78
CA ASP A 287 -24.28 -27.72 40.78
C ASP A 287 -23.29 -26.58 41.09
N LEU A 288 -23.13 -26.23 42.36
CA LEU A 288 -22.17 -25.22 42.80
C LEU A 288 -20.72 -25.69 42.61
N GLN A 289 -20.43 -26.96 42.93
CA GLN A 289 -19.10 -27.55 42.70
C GLN A 289 -18.76 -27.53 41.21
N GLU A 290 -19.66 -28.00 40.35
CA GLU A 290 -19.44 -28.06 38.91
C GLU A 290 -19.24 -26.65 38.33
N THR A 291 -20.09 -25.69 38.69
CA THR A 291 -20.01 -24.32 38.16
C THR A 291 -18.73 -23.61 38.62
N LEU A 292 -18.33 -23.78 39.89
CA LEU A 292 -17.08 -23.19 40.38
C LEU A 292 -15.85 -23.85 39.75
N ASN A 293 -15.82 -25.18 39.61
CA ASN A 293 -14.73 -25.90 38.94
C ASN A 293 -14.60 -25.45 37.48
N ASN A 294 -15.71 -25.33 36.73
CA ASN A 294 -15.68 -24.83 35.36
C ASN A 294 -15.13 -23.40 35.26
N ALA A 295 -15.45 -22.55 36.24
CA ALA A 295 -14.92 -21.18 36.29
C ALA A 295 -13.41 -21.16 36.62
N GLU A 296 -12.92 -22.08 37.45
CA GLU A 296 -11.49 -22.26 37.75
C GLU A 296 -10.69 -22.82 36.56
N GLU A 297 -11.26 -23.78 35.83
CA GLU A 297 -10.67 -24.30 34.59
C GLU A 297 -10.59 -23.19 33.53
N THR A 298 -11.64 -22.39 33.41
CA THR A 298 -11.66 -21.22 32.51
C THR A 298 -10.59 -20.20 32.91
N LEU A 299 -10.37 -19.97 34.20
CA LEU A 299 -9.32 -19.09 34.70
C LEU A 299 -7.93 -19.62 34.33
N THR A 300 -7.71 -20.92 34.51
CA THR A 300 -6.45 -21.58 34.16
C THR A 300 -6.16 -21.43 32.66
N ALA A 301 -7.16 -21.66 31.80
CA ALA A 301 -7.04 -21.45 30.37
C ALA A 301 -6.74 -19.99 30.01
N ALA A 302 -7.35 -19.02 30.72
CA ALA A 302 -7.08 -17.60 30.52
C ALA A 302 -5.65 -17.22 30.90
N GLN A 303 -5.14 -17.76 32.01
CA GLN A 303 -3.75 -17.57 32.45
C GLN A 303 -2.75 -18.19 31.47
N ASP A 304 -3.04 -19.37 30.94
CA ASP A 304 -2.18 -20.00 29.93
C ASP A 304 -2.16 -19.22 28.62
N ALA A 305 -3.31 -18.66 28.20
CA ALA A 305 -3.36 -17.75 27.05
C ALA A 305 -2.51 -16.48 27.26
N VAL A 306 -2.49 -15.90 28.47
CA VAL A 306 -1.59 -14.77 28.81
C VAL A 306 -0.12 -15.20 28.68
N LYS A 307 0.28 -16.37 29.19
CA LYS A 307 1.66 -16.87 29.06
C LYS A 307 2.04 -17.10 27.60
N SER A 308 1.14 -17.65 26.79
CA SER A 308 1.37 -17.81 25.35
C SER A 308 1.52 -16.47 24.65
N SER A 309 0.72 -15.46 25.03
CA SER A 309 0.86 -14.10 24.50
C SER A 309 2.21 -13.49 24.86
N GLU A 310 2.64 -13.62 26.12
CA GLU A 310 3.94 -13.11 26.59
C GLU A 310 5.10 -13.77 25.84
N PHE A 311 5.02 -15.10 25.64
CA PHE A 311 6.00 -15.84 24.87
C PHE A 311 6.06 -15.34 23.43
N ALA A 312 4.91 -15.13 22.78
CA ALA A 312 4.86 -14.60 21.42
C ALA A 312 5.46 -13.18 21.33
N LEU A 313 5.17 -12.28 22.28
CA LEU A 313 5.80 -10.95 22.34
C LEU A 313 7.31 -11.01 22.45
N LYS A 314 7.82 -11.88 23.33
CA LYS A 314 9.27 -12.06 23.54
C LYS A 314 9.98 -12.58 22.28
N ASN A 315 9.26 -13.24 21.38
CA ASN A 315 9.77 -13.75 20.11
C ASN A 315 9.36 -12.87 18.91
N SER A 316 8.88 -11.64 19.14
CA SER A 316 8.43 -10.71 18.09
C SER A 316 7.29 -11.23 17.20
N GLN A 317 6.55 -12.22 17.68
CA GLN A 317 5.35 -12.79 17.06
C GLN A 317 4.12 -11.97 17.47
N TYR A 318 4.06 -10.72 16.99
CA TYR A 318 3.07 -9.74 17.46
C TYR A 318 1.62 -10.14 17.14
N GLN A 319 1.38 -10.78 15.99
CA GLN A 319 0.04 -11.22 15.61
C GLN A 319 -0.44 -12.39 16.48
N GLU A 320 0.44 -13.33 16.79
CA GLU A 320 0.17 -14.45 17.69
C GLU A 320 -0.09 -13.95 19.11
N SER A 321 0.73 -13.00 19.60
CA SER A 321 0.49 -12.34 20.88
C SER A 321 -0.87 -11.68 20.94
N TYR A 322 -1.24 -10.94 19.89
CA TYR A 322 -2.56 -10.31 19.81
C TYR A 322 -3.68 -11.35 19.93
N ASN A 323 -3.61 -12.44 19.16
CA ASN A 323 -4.63 -13.49 19.15
C ASN A 323 -4.76 -14.16 20.53
N HIS A 324 -3.63 -14.47 21.18
CA HIS A 324 -3.63 -15.05 22.52
C HIS A 324 -4.17 -14.07 23.58
N SER A 325 -3.89 -12.77 23.43
CA SER A 325 -4.41 -11.73 24.32
C SER A 325 -5.93 -11.61 24.21
N GLU A 326 -6.48 -11.60 23.00
CA GLU A 326 -7.93 -11.58 22.79
C GLU A 326 -8.62 -12.82 23.37
N GLU A 327 -7.99 -14.00 23.25
CA GLU A 327 -8.52 -15.23 23.86
C GLU A 327 -8.52 -15.16 25.39
N ALA A 328 -7.44 -14.67 25.99
CA ALA A 328 -7.38 -14.44 27.45
C ALA A 328 -8.48 -13.47 27.92
N ILE A 329 -8.71 -12.37 27.19
CA ILE A 329 -9.77 -11.40 27.47
C ILE A 329 -11.15 -12.06 27.35
N ARG A 330 -11.36 -12.87 26.32
CA ARG A 330 -12.62 -13.61 26.10
C ARG A 330 -12.92 -14.56 27.26
N LEU A 331 -11.92 -15.34 27.69
CA LEU A 331 -12.05 -16.28 28.81
C LEU A 331 -12.27 -15.55 30.15
N ALA A 332 -11.54 -14.45 30.40
CA ALA A 332 -11.75 -13.60 31.56
C ALA A 332 -13.17 -13.03 31.62
N ARG A 333 -13.74 -12.65 30.47
CA ARG A 333 -15.13 -12.17 30.39
C ARG A 333 -16.15 -13.26 30.75
N ILE A 334 -15.93 -14.51 30.36
CA ILE A 334 -16.80 -15.63 30.76
C ILE A 334 -16.85 -15.74 32.29
N ILE A 335 -15.70 -15.64 32.96
CA ILE A 335 -15.64 -15.67 34.43
C ILE A 335 -16.38 -14.48 35.04
N GLN A 336 -16.19 -13.28 34.48
CA GLN A 336 -16.90 -12.08 34.91
C GLN A 336 -18.43 -12.26 34.83
N ASP A 337 -18.93 -12.86 33.75
CA ASP A 337 -20.36 -13.09 33.52
C ASP A 337 -20.93 -14.22 34.41
N GLN A 338 -20.13 -15.26 34.72
CA GLN A 338 -20.51 -16.36 35.60
C GLN A 338 -20.46 -15.99 37.10
N THR A 339 -19.60 -15.04 37.49
CA THR A 339 -19.37 -14.69 38.89
C THR A 339 -20.65 -14.40 39.69
N PRO A 340 -21.62 -13.59 39.19
CA PRO A 340 -22.86 -13.33 39.92
C PRO A 340 -23.70 -14.58 40.14
N GLU A 341 -23.75 -15.48 39.16
CA GLU A 341 -24.49 -16.75 39.25
C GLU A 341 -23.91 -17.63 40.35
N VAL A 342 -22.58 -17.81 40.36
CA VAL A 342 -21.91 -18.59 41.40
C VAL A 342 -22.16 -17.97 42.78
N GLN A 343 -22.08 -16.64 42.91
CA GLN A 343 -22.35 -15.97 44.19
C GLN A 343 -23.78 -16.19 44.70
N MET A 344 -24.76 -16.28 43.79
CA MET A 344 -26.14 -16.62 44.13
C MET A 344 -26.32 -18.10 44.49
N MET A 345 -25.62 -19.00 43.80
CA MET A 345 -25.60 -20.43 44.17
C MET A 345 -25.03 -20.62 45.57
N ILE A 346 -23.92 -19.95 45.90
CA ILE A 346 -23.32 -19.95 47.25
C ILE A 346 -24.34 -19.47 48.28
N SER A 347 -25.00 -18.34 48.02
CA SER A 347 -25.99 -17.77 48.94
C SER A 347 -27.18 -18.70 49.15
N SER A 348 -27.69 -19.32 48.08
CA SER A 348 -28.83 -20.23 48.13
C SER A 348 -28.48 -21.53 48.87
N ALA A 349 -27.31 -22.10 48.61
CA ALA A 349 -26.84 -23.31 49.27
C ALA A 349 -26.59 -23.10 50.78
N LYS A 350 -26.13 -21.91 51.20
CA LYS A 350 -26.07 -21.54 52.62
C LYS A 350 -27.47 -21.45 53.26
N GLU A 351 -28.44 -20.84 52.58
CA GLU A 351 -29.82 -20.75 53.08
C GLU A 351 -30.47 -22.14 53.30
N GLU A 352 -30.18 -23.12 52.44
CA GLU A 352 -30.69 -24.50 52.56
C GLU A 352 -30.13 -25.23 53.80
N LEU A 353 -28.89 -24.95 54.20
CA LEU A 353 -28.24 -25.53 55.38
C LEU A 353 -28.74 -24.97 56.70
N GLY A 354 -29.15 -23.70 56.72
CA GLY A 354 -29.66 -23.01 57.90
C GLY A 354 -30.98 -23.58 58.44
N GLY A 355 -31.55 -24.62 57.82
CA GLY A 355 -32.73 -25.31 58.33
C GLY A 355 -33.97 -24.43 58.44
N LYS A 356 -34.03 -23.28 57.76
CA LYS A 356 -35.26 -22.51 57.60
C LYS A 356 -36.07 -23.15 56.48
N THR A 357 -36.76 -24.24 56.83
CA THR A 357 -37.99 -24.64 56.15
C THR A 357 -38.98 -23.48 56.26
N THR A 358 -38.94 -22.58 55.28
CA THR A 358 -40.00 -21.59 55.09
C THR A 358 -41.08 -22.25 54.24
N GLU A 359 -41.90 -23.07 54.89
CA GLU A 359 -43.30 -23.18 54.45
C GLU A 359 -44.02 -21.83 54.68
N PRO A 360 -45.06 -21.54 53.89
CA PRO A 360 -45.10 -20.33 53.08
C PRO A 360 -45.68 -19.15 53.84
N SER A 361 -44.88 -18.11 54.08
CA SER A 361 -45.35 -16.72 54.14
C SER A 361 -44.20 -15.80 54.49
N GLU A 362 -43.76 -14.96 53.55
CA GLU A 362 -43.61 -13.53 53.85
C GLU A 362 -44.07 -12.74 52.62
N THR A 363 -45.37 -12.88 52.32
CA THR A 363 -46.07 -11.77 51.69
C THR A 363 -46.29 -10.74 52.80
N SER A 364 -45.31 -9.86 53.04
CA SER A 364 -45.54 -8.73 53.93
C SER A 364 -46.41 -7.72 53.20
N THR A 365 -47.56 -7.40 53.77
CA THR A 365 -48.41 -6.32 53.29
C THR A 365 -47.74 -5.01 53.64
N VAL A 366 -47.25 -4.33 52.62
CA VAL A 366 -46.79 -2.94 52.74
C VAL A 366 -48.02 -2.04 52.50
N ALA A 367 -47.99 -0.81 53.02
CA ALA A 367 -49.09 0.13 52.90
C ALA A 367 -49.66 0.20 51.46
N GLU A 368 -50.99 0.33 51.37
CA GLU A 368 -51.75 0.41 50.10
C GLU A 368 -51.78 -0.87 49.23
N GLY A 369 -51.75 -2.05 49.86
CA GLY A 369 -52.04 -3.32 49.17
C GLY A 369 -50.89 -3.85 48.32
N TRP A 370 -49.71 -3.23 48.39
CA TRP A 370 -48.48 -3.74 47.83
C TRP A 370 -47.97 -4.94 48.63
N LYS A 371 -47.43 -5.91 47.91
CA LYS A 371 -46.85 -7.13 48.47
C LYS A 371 -45.38 -7.19 48.09
N THR A 372 -44.58 -7.94 48.83
CA THR A 372 -43.22 -8.33 48.41
C THR A 372 -43.17 -9.83 48.17
N TYR A 373 -42.39 -10.26 47.18
CA TYR A 373 -42.17 -11.66 46.87
C TYR A 373 -40.68 -11.96 46.74
N LYS A 374 -40.17 -12.88 47.56
CA LYS A 374 -38.81 -13.43 47.42
C LYS A 374 -38.86 -14.58 46.41
N VAL A 375 -38.15 -14.45 45.28
CA VAL A 375 -38.04 -15.51 44.26
C VAL A 375 -37.47 -16.77 44.90
N ARG A 376 -38.08 -17.93 44.64
CA ARG A 376 -37.69 -19.20 45.26
C ARG A 376 -36.94 -20.07 44.27
N LEU A 377 -35.97 -20.82 44.78
CA LEU A 377 -35.38 -21.95 44.06
C LEU A 377 -36.26 -23.18 44.30
N ILE A 378 -37.09 -23.53 43.32
CA ILE A 378 -37.90 -24.75 43.34
C ILE A 378 -37.38 -25.66 42.22
N PRO A 379 -36.60 -26.71 42.52
CA PRO A 379 -35.92 -27.52 41.49
C PRO A 379 -36.86 -28.06 40.40
N GLN A 380 -38.03 -28.57 40.80
CA GLN A 380 -39.02 -29.15 39.88
C GLN A 380 -39.92 -28.11 39.20
N ARG A 381 -39.88 -26.85 39.64
CA ARG A 381 -40.81 -25.81 39.19
C ARG A 381 -40.25 -24.40 39.43
N ARG A 382 -39.10 -24.10 38.83
CA ARG A 382 -38.38 -22.82 39.01
C ARG A 382 -39.32 -21.63 38.86
N ASP A 383 -39.14 -20.65 39.75
CA ASP A 383 -39.86 -19.40 39.64
C ASP A 383 -39.38 -18.64 38.40
N CYS A 384 -40.34 -18.19 37.60
CA CYS A 384 -40.17 -17.18 36.57
C CYS A 384 -41.27 -16.14 36.77
N LEU A 385 -41.14 -14.93 36.20
CA LEU A 385 -42.13 -13.86 36.40
C LEU A 385 -43.57 -14.33 36.10
N TRP A 386 -43.72 -15.17 35.07
CA TRP A 386 -44.98 -15.81 34.70
C TRP A 386 -45.55 -16.70 35.82
N ARG A 387 -44.69 -17.53 36.44
CA ARG A 387 -45.08 -18.41 37.54
C ARG A 387 -45.43 -17.64 38.81
N ILE A 388 -44.65 -16.60 39.09
CA ILE A 388 -44.88 -15.74 40.25
C ILE A 388 -46.26 -15.08 40.15
N ALA A 389 -46.61 -14.56 38.96
CA ALA A 389 -47.94 -14.00 38.72
C ALA A 389 -49.06 -15.05 38.77
N GLN A 390 -48.76 -16.31 38.44
CA GLN A 390 -49.73 -17.41 38.46
C GLN A 390 -50.18 -17.79 39.88
N TYR A 391 -49.37 -17.57 40.91
CA TYR A 391 -49.72 -17.96 42.27
C TYR A 391 -51.03 -17.32 42.74
N ASP A 392 -51.90 -18.13 43.38
CA ASP A 392 -53.23 -17.70 43.83
C ASP A 392 -53.16 -16.53 44.83
N TYR A 393 -52.10 -16.49 45.64
CA TYR A 393 -51.84 -15.43 46.62
C TYR A 393 -51.18 -14.17 46.04
N ILE A 394 -50.79 -14.19 44.76
CA ILE A 394 -50.24 -13.04 44.02
C ILE A 394 -51.32 -12.41 43.14
N TYR A 395 -51.62 -13.04 41.99
CA TYR A 395 -52.66 -12.54 41.08
C TYR A 395 -53.65 -13.61 40.61
N ALA A 396 -53.34 -14.89 40.81
CA ALA A 396 -54.04 -16.02 40.20
C ALA A 396 -54.12 -15.92 38.65
N ASP A 397 -53.20 -15.16 38.02
CA ASP A 397 -53.19 -14.92 36.58
C ASP A 397 -51.76 -14.68 36.10
N ALA A 398 -51.24 -15.69 35.42
CA ALA A 398 -49.87 -15.68 34.91
C ALA A 398 -49.61 -14.58 33.87
N ARG A 399 -50.65 -14.08 33.17
CA ARG A 399 -50.52 -12.99 32.19
C ARG A 399 -50.18 -11.65 32.82
N LYS A 400 -50.28 -11.53 34.15
CA LYS A 400 -49.97 -10.30 34.91
C LYS A 400 -48.49 -10.17 35.28
N TRP A 401 -47.63 -11.09 34.84
CA TRP A 401 -46.18 -10.99 35.03
C TRP A 401 -45.55 -9.67 34.56
N PRO A 402 -46.02 -8.98 33.48
CA PRO A 402 -45.43 -7.71 33.09
C PRO A 402 -45.64 -6.61 34.14
N LYS A 403 -46.66 -6.72 35.01
CA LYS A 403 -46.84 -5.80 36.14
C LYS A 403 -45.69 -5.92 37.14
N ILE A 404 -45.24 -7.14 37.41
CA ILE A 404 -44.09 -7.42 38.27
C ILE A 404 -42.82 -6.85 37.63
N TYR A 405 -42.62 -7.08 36.34
CA TYR A 405 -41.47 -6.54 35.62
C TYR A 405 -41.40 -5.01 35.66
N ARG A 406 -42.50 -4.31 35.34
CA ARG A 406 -42.55 -2.84 35.33
C ARG A 406 -42.22 -2.24 36.70
N ALA A 407 -42.77 -2.81 37.76
CA ALA A 407 -42.53 -2.35 39.13
C ALA A 407 -41.09 -2.59 39.61
N ASN A 408 -40.36 -3.52 38.99
CA ASN A 408 -39.02 -3.95 39.40
C ASN A 408 -37.98 -3.75 38.30
N LYS A 409 -38.20 -2.84 37.34
CA LYS A 409 -37.33 -2.66 36.17
C LYS A 409 -35.88 -2.29 36.55
N SER A 410 -35.69 -1.64 37.70
CA SER A 410 -34.36 -1.36 38.26
C SER A 410 -33.66 -2.60 38.83
N LYS A 411 -34.41 -3.63 39.22
CA LYS A 411 -33.92 -4.89 39.81
C LYS A 411 -33.80 -6.02 38.79
N ILE A 412 -34.47 -5.91 37.63
CA ILE A 412 -34.54 -6.94 36.59
C ILE A 412 -33.97 -6.38 35.28
N LYS A 413 -32.73 -6.77 34.95
CA LYS A 413 -32.07 -6.37 33.70
C LYS A 413 -32.65 -7.08 32.47
N ASN A 414 -32.90 -8.38 32.58
CA ASN A 414 -33.51 -9.21 31.54
C ASN A 414 -34.80 -9.87 32.09
N PRO A 415 -35.99 -9.64 31.50
CA PRO A 415 -37.25 -10.21 31.99
C PRO A 415 -37.30 -11.75 31.98
N ASP A 416 -36.49 -12.40 31.13
CA ASP A 416 -36.44 -13.86 31.03
C ASP A 416 -35.51 -14.51 32.07
N LEU A 417 -34.72 -13.69 32.78
CA LEU A 417 -33.72 -14.15 33.74
C LEU A 417 -33.94 -13.49 35.10
N ILE A 418 -34.58 -14.24 36.01
CA ILE A 418 -34.70 -13.90 37.42
C ILE A 418 -34.03 -14.97 38.26
N TYR A 419 -33.55 -14.59 39.43
CA TYR A 419 -32.75 -15.45 40.29
C TYR A 419 -33.42 -15.67 41.65
N PRO A 420 -33.32 -16.88 42.23
CA PRO A 420 -33.73 -17.12 43.61
C PRO A 420 -33.14 -16.09 44.59
N GLY A 421 -33.93 -15.70 45.58
CA GLY A 421 -33.56 -14.70 46.58
C GLY A 421 -33.90 -13.26 46.20
N GLN A 422 -34.14 -12.94 44.94
CA GLN A 422 -34.55 -11.59 44.53
C GLN A 422 -35.89 -11.20 45.16
N ILE A 423 -35.98 -9.98 45.72
CA ILE A 423 -37.21 -9.46 46.32
C ILE A 423 -37.89 -8.50 45.34
N PHE A 424 -39.03 -8.95 44.81
CA PHE A 424 -39.86 -8.16 43.91
C PHE A 424 -41.00 -7.49 44.63
N ASP A 425 -41.21 -6.23 44.28
CA ASP A 425 -42.39 -5.47 44.64
C ASP A 425 -43.55 -5.93 43.75
N ILE A 426 -44.63 -6.37 44.37
CA ILE A 426 -45.83 -6.89 43.73
C ILE A 426 -46.94 -5.84 43.88
N PRO A 427 -47.30 -5.13 42.79
CA PRO A 427 -48.41 -4.19 42.79
C PRO A 427 -49.76 -4.82 43.19
N PRO A 428 -50.72 -4.04 43.70
CA PRO A 428 -52.11 -4.46 43.85
C PRO A 428 -52.73 -4.97 42.53
N LYS A 429 -53.70 -5.89 42.63
CA LYS A 429 -54.38 -6.47 41.46
C LYS A 429 -55.07 -5.41 40.59
N ASP A 430 -55.63 -4.39 41.24
CA ASP A 430 -56.48 -3.34 40.67
C ASP A 430 -55.76 -2.01 40.42
N SER A 431 -54.45 -1.91 40.73
CA SER A 431 -53.68 -0.70 40.44
C SER A 431 -52.91 -0.81 39.11
N ASP A 432 -52.70 0.35 38.49
CA ASP A 432 -51.78 0.46 37.36
C ASP A 432 -50.34 0.60 37.89
N ALA A 433 -49.40 -0.09 37.22
CA ALA A 433 -48.13 -0.55 37.82
C ALA A 433 -47.05 0.54 38.00
N THR A 434 -47.41 1.82 38.15
CA THR A 434 -46.48 2.92 37.87
C THR A 434 -45.77 3.54 39.08
N VAL A 435 -46.28 3.52 40.32
CA VAL A 435 -45.54 4.13 41.47
C VAL A 435 -45.94 3.51 42.82
N LYS A 436 -44.95 3.19 43.68
CA LYS A 436 -45.10 2.85 45.12
C LYS A 436 -45.10 4.15 45.95
N PRO A 437 -45.96 4.36 46.97
CA PRO A 437 -45.82 5.48 47.90
C PRO A 437 -44.63 5.24 48.84
N VAL A 438 -43.74 6.21 48.93
CA VAL A 438 -42.49 6.14 49.72
C VAL A 438 -42.80 6.46 51.19
N VAL A 439 -42.57 5.49 52.10
CA VAL A 439 -42.32 5.78 53.53
C VAL A 439 -40.84 5.58 53.77
N GLU A 440 -40.20 6.69 54.11
CA GLU A 440 -38.78 6.91 54.32
C GLU A 440 -38.31 6.26 55.64
N LYS A 441 -37.28 5.40 55.55
CA LYS A 441 -36.26 5.19 56.59
C LYS A 441 -34.93 4.81 55.94
N GLU A 442 -33.95 5.69 56.10
CA GLU A 442 -32.49 5.44 56.09
C GLU A 442 -32.16 4.32 57.12
N GLU A 443 -31.09 3.52 57.10
CA GLU A 443 -29.68 3.57 56.63
C GLU A 443 -29.27 2.08 56.33
N THR A 444 -28.14 1.68 55.72
CA THR A 444 -26.70 1.92 56.04
C THR A 444 -25.86 1.47 54.83
N SER A 445 -25.12 2.35 54.15
CA SER A 445 -23.74 2.78 54.42
C SER A 445 -22.64 1.74 54.08
N THR A 446 -22.11 1.78 52.85
CA THR A 446 -20.67 1.57 52.65
C THR A 446 -19.99 2.86 53.09
N THR A 447 -19.05 2.76 54.03
CA THR A 447 -18.40 3.94 54.62
C THR A 447 -17.57 4.70 53.57
N PRO A 448 -17.42 6.03 53.67
CA PRO A 448 -16.51 6.81 52.82
C PRO A 448 -15.07 6.28 52.84
N ALA A 449 -14.68 5.60 53.92
CA ALA A 449 -13.39 4.93 54.07
C ALA A 449 -13.24 3.73 53.11
N GLU A 450 -14.26 2.87 52.96
CA GLU A 450 -14.20 1.70 52.07
C GLU A 450 -14.18 2.08 50.59
N LYS A 451 -14.90 3.14 50.21
CA LYS A 451 -14.87 3.66 48.83
C LYS A 451 -13.49 4.27 48.51
N SER A 452 -12.93 5.05 49.44
CA SER A 452 -11.58 5.61 49.32
C SER A 452 -10.48 4.54 49.32
N MET A 453 -10.67 3.43 50.04
CA MET A 453 -9.70 2.33 50.08
C MET A 453 -9.72 1.51 48.78
N LYS A 454 -10.90 1.26 48.19
CA LYS A 454 -11.03 0.63 46.87
C LYS A 454 -10.40 1.48 45.77
N GLU A 455 -10.65 2.79 45.77
CA GLU A 455 -10.15 3.71 44.75
C GLU A 455 -8.62 3.88 44.85
N LYS A 456 -8.07 3.95 46.07
CA LYS A 456 -6.61 3.92 46.29
C LYS A 456 -5.97 2.58 45.90
N MET A 457 -6.66 1.47 46.12
CA MET A 457 -6.15 0.14 45.78
C MET A 457 -6.16 -0.09 44.26
N ILE A 458 -7.18 0.39 43.55
CA ILE A 458 -7.23 0.38 42.08
C ILE A 458 -6.10 1.24 41.51
N ASN A 459 -5.93 2.49 41.97
CA ASN A 459 -4.86 3.36 41.49
C ASN A 459 -3.46 2.78 41.76
N ARG A 460 -3.27 2.10 42.90
CA ARG A 460 -1.99 1.45 43.23
C ARG A 460 -1.74 0.23 42.36
N ILE A 461 -2.77 -0.55 42.04
CA ILE A 461 -2.66 -1.68 41.11
C ILE A 461 -2.31 -1.17 39.71
N GLU A 462 -2.91 -0.07 39.27
CA GLU A 462 -2.62 0.58 37.98
C GLU A 462 -1.19 1.14 37.91
N GLU A 463 -0.66 1.73 39.00
CA GLU A 463 0.72 2.20 39.07
C GLU A 463 1.74 1.05 39.11
N GLU A 464 1.47 -0.01 39.87
CA GLU A 464 2.34 -1.19 39.96
C GLU A 464 2.37 -1.95 38.62
N THR A 465 1.22 -2.12 37.94
CA THR A 465 1.20 -2.69 36.59
C THR A 465 1.86 -1.77 35.56
N ALA A 466 1.68 -0.45 35.65
CA ALA A 466 2.39 0.48 34.76
C ALA A 466 3.91 0.40 34.92
N ALA A 467 4.42 0.20 36.15
CA ALA A 467 5.84 0.04 36.42
C ALA A 467 6.41 -1.30 35.90
N GLU A 468 5.70 -2.42 36.12
CA GLU A 468 6.08 -3.73 35.55
C GLU A 468 6.01 -3.73 34.03
N ASN A 469 4.98 -3.10 33.46
CA ASN A 469 4.82 -2.95 32.02
C ASN A 469 5.92 -2.11 31.38
N LYS A 470 6.34 -1.03 32.05
CA LYS A 470 7.49 -0.23 31.60
C LYS A 470 8.77 -1.06 31.61
N LYS A 471 9.00 -1.85 32.66
CA LYS A 471 10.18 -2.72 32.76
C LYS A 471 10.20 -3.80 31.68
N LEU A 472 9.04 -4.40 31.36
CA LEU A 472 8.90 -5.36 30.28
C LEU A 472 9.09 -4.70 28.90
N PHE A 473 8.60 -3.48 28.71
CA PHE A 473 8.81 -2.69 27.50
C PHE A 473 10.29 -2.42 27.28
N ASP A 474 11.00 -1.96 28.33
CA ASP A 474 12.44 -1.70 28.30
C ASP A 474 13.24 -2.98 27.99
N GLU A 475 12.90 -4.13 28.60
CA GLU A 475 13.55 -5.44 28.31
C GLU A 475 13.35 -5.93 26.87
N VAL A 476 12.14 -5.73 26.32
CA VAL A 476 11.83 -6.10 24.93
C VAL A 476 12.53 -5.15 23.95
N GLU A 477 12.69 -3.89 24.30
CA GLU A 477 13.44 -2.92 23.49
C GLU A 477 14.95 -3.21 23.48
N ASP A 478 15.54 -3.54 24.62
CA ASP A 478 16.96 -3.89 24.73
C ASP A 478 17.31 -5.18 23.98
N LYS A 479 16.45 -6.21 24.05
CA LYS A 479 16.63 -7.42 23.24
C LYS A 479 16.49 -7.17 21.74
N ALA A 480 15.55 -6.30 21.35
CA ALA A 480 15.38 -5.95 19.94
C ALA A 480 16.60 -5.19 19.39
N LYS A 481 17.21 -4.27 20.18
CA LYS A 481 18.45 -3.58 19.79
C LYS A 481 19.64 -4.53 19.70
N SER A 482 19.80 -5.43 20.68
CA SER A 482 20.85 -6.46 20.67
C SER A 482 20.78 -7.38 19.46
N ALA A 483 19.57 -7.77 19.02
CA ALA A 483 19.39 -8.63 17.86
C ALA A 483 19.73 -7.91 16.54
N ILE A 484 19.58 -6.58 16.49
CA ILE A 484 19.95 -5.76 15.33
C ILE A 484 21.48 -5.58 15.24
N GLU A 485 22.17 -5.34 16.37
CA GLU A 485 23.64 -5.25 16.39
C GLU A 485 24.33 -6.55 15.96
N THR A 486 23.76 -7.72 16.30
CA THR A 486 24.30 -9.01 15.84
C THR A 486 24.09 -9.29 14.35
N LEU A 487 23.13 -8.62 13.70
CA LEU A 487 22.92 -8.73 12.25
C LEU A 487 23.90 -7.84 11.46
N ASP A 488 24.45 -6.79 12.08
CA ASP A 488 25.51 -5.96 11.49
C ASP A 488 26.91 -6.60 11.61
N ASP A 489 27.14 -7.45 12.63
CA ASP A 489 28.44 -8.13 12.84
C ASP A 489 28.61 -9.44 12.02
N GLU A 490 27.54 -10.07 11.56
CA GLU A 490 27.61 -11.26 10.66
C GLU A 490 27.62 -10.89 9.16
N GLY A 491 27.67 -9.60 8.83
CA GLY A 491 27.76 -9.06 7.46
C GLY A 491 29.15 -9.07 6.83
N VAL A 492 30.06 -9.97 7.24
CA VAL A 492 31.32 -10.21 6.51
C VAL A 492 31.08 -11.26 5.44
N PHE A 493 30.94 -10.78 4.20
CA PHE A 493 30.97 -11.50 2.93
C PHE A 493 31.78 -12.82 2.97
N GLU A 494 31.08 -13.94 2.82
CA GLU A 494 31.70 -15.19 2.35
C GLU A 494 31.33 -15.37 0.87
N ASP A 495 32.31 -15.11 0.01
CA ASP A 495 32.28 -15.43 -1.42
C ASP A 495 31.99 -16.93 -1.61
N THR A 496 30.88 -17.24 -2.26
CA THR A 496 30.61 -18.59 -2.77
C THR A 496 30.65 -18.59 -4.29
N GLU A 497 31.87 -18.47 -4.80
CA GLU A 497 32.23 -18.84 -6.17
C GLU A 497 32.51 -20.37 -6.21
N ASN A 498 31.46 -21.19 -6.31
CA ASN A 498 31.48 -22.52 -6.95
C ASN A 498 30.16 -23.26 -6.72
N VAL A 499 29.41 -23.53 -7.81
CA VAL A 499 29.04 -24.87 -8.28
C VAL A 499 28.10 -24.71 -9.48
N ARG A 500 28.67 -25.02 -10.66
CA ARG A 500 28.06 -25.36 -11.97
C ARG A 500 27.28 -24.32 -12.77
#